data_AF-A0A380FDG2-F1
#
_entry.id   AF-A0A380FDG2-F1
#
_cell.length_a   1.000
_cell.length_b   1.000
_cell.length_c   1.000
_cell.angle_alpha   90.00
_cell.angle_beta   90.00
_cell.angle_gamma   90.00
#
_symmetry.space_group_name_H-M   'P 1'
#
loop_
_entity.id
_entity.type
_entity.pdbx_description
1 polymer ?
#
loop_
_entity_poly.entity_id
_entity_poly.type
_entity_poly.pdbx_seq_one_letter_code
_entity_poly.pdbx_strand_id
1 'polypeptide(L)'
;MKAPDLALTQLVVETITTILFIVSFSRLPNVPRTKVHKKREAVKIVVSLLMAIIVVTLVFIAQQSNAMPTISTFYHDAYKLTGGKNIVNAILGDFRALDTLFEGLVLIIAGLGIYTLLNFKDRRGQDERE
;
A
#
# COMPACT_ATOMS: atom_id res chain seq x y z
N MET A 1 -1.60 20.65 -3.39
CA MET A 1 -2.43 19.44 -3.49
C MET A 1 -3.62 19.61 -2.55
N LYS A 2 -4.86 19.57 -3.05
CA LYS A 2 -6.08 19.61 -2.22
C LYS A 2 -6.74 18.23 -2.33
N ALA A 3 -6.38 17.31 -1.42
CA ALA A 3 -6.83 15.92 -1.44
C ALA A 3 -7.15 15.45 0.00
N PRO A 4 -8.25 15.94 0.59
CA PRO A 4 -8.57 15.69 2.00
C PRO A 4 -8.87 14.20 2.28
N ASP A 5 -9.58 13.52 1.38
CA ASP A 5 -9.94 12.11 1.56
C ASP A 5 -8.68 11.22 1.59
N LEU A 6 -7.72 11.49 0.70
CA LEU A 6 -6.43 10.77 0.68
C LEU A 6 -5.61 11.04 1.95
N ALA A 7 -5.63 12.26 2.47
CA ALA A 7 -4.92 12.58 3.71
C ALA A 7 -5.50 11.81 4.91
N LEU A 8 -6.82 11.69 4.99
CA LEU A 8 -7.50 10.96 6.06
C LEU A 8 -7.21 9.46 5.97
N THR A 9 -7.34 8.85 4.79
CA THR A 9 -7.05 7.42 4.62
C THR A 9 -5.59 7.10 4.86
N GLN A 10 -4.67 7.97 4.40
CA GLN A 10 -3.24 7.84 4.65
C GLN A 10 -2.94 7.79 6.15
N LEU A 11 -3.47 8.72 6.93
CA LEU A 11 -3.23 8.78 8.38
C LEU A 11 -3.72 7.49 9.07
N VAL A 12 -4.91 7.01 8.71
CA VAL A 12 -5.48 5.78 9.27
C VAL A 12 -4.63 4.57 8.91
N VAL A 13 -4.26 4.40 7.64
CA VAL A 13 -3.46 3.27 7.16
C VAL A 13 -2.05 3.30 7.80
N GLU A 14 -1.42 4.46 7.89
CA GLU A 14 -0.11 4.64 8.51
C GLU A 14 -0.15 4.30 10.01
N THR A 15 -1.22 4.68 10.71
CA THR A 15 -1.42 4.33 12.11
C THR A 15 -1.57 2.81 12.30
N ILE A 16 -2.44 2.16 11.50
CA ILE A 16 -2.67 0.72 11.59
C ILE A 16 -1.39 -0.07 11.26
N THR A 17 -0.70 0.29 10.18
CA THR A 17 0.55 -0.39 9.77
C THR A 17 1.66 -0.20 10.81
N THR A 18 1.78 0.97 11.42
CA THR A 18 2.74 1.21 12.50
C THR A 18 2.43 0.33 13.72
N ILE A 19 1.16 0.20 14.12
CA ILE A 19 0.75 -0.71 15.20
C ILE A 19 1.10 -2.15 14.86
N LEU A 20 0.81 -2.61 13.63
CA LEU A 20 1.16 -3.96 13.17
C LEU A 20 2.67 -4.21 13.20
N PHE A 21 3.49 -3.23 12.80
CA PHE A 21 4.94 -3.32 12.91
C PHE A 21 5.38 -3.42 14.37
N ILE A 22 4.88 -2.57 15.27
CA ILE A 22 5.22 -2.62 16.70
C ILE A 22 4.90 -3.99 17.29
N VAL A 23 3.71 -4.53 17.01
CA VAL A 23 3.32 -5.88 17.47
C VAL A 23 4.25 -6.94 16.88
N SER A 24 4.59 -6.84 15.60
CA SER A 24 5.50 -7.80 14.94
C SER A 24 6.90 -7.75 15.55
N PHE A 25 7.45 -6.56 15.77
CA PHE A 25 8.76 -6.36 16.40
C PHE A 25 8.77 -6.82 17.85
N SER A 26 7.68 -6.65 18.60
CA SER A 26 7.58 -7.11 19.99
C SER A 26 7.70 -8.63 20.13
N ARG A 27 7.42 -9.39 19.06
CA ARG A 27 7.47 -10.86 19.03
C ARG A 27 8.72 -11.42 18.36
N LEU A 28 9.61 -10.57 17.83
CA LEU A 28 10.84 -11.03 17.18
C LEU A 28 11.87 -11.45 18.24
N PRO A 29 12.52 -12.63 18.10
CA PRO A 29 13.60 -13.03 18.98
C PRO A 29 14.80 -12.08 18.82
N ASN A 30 15.59 -11.93 19.89
CA ASN A 30 16.75 -11.07 19.86
C ASN A 30 17.86 -11.70 19.00
N VAL A 31 17.92 -11.33 17.72
CA VAL A 31 18.91 -11.88 16.79
C VAL A 31 20.27 -11.19 17.01
N PRO A 32 21.36 -11.92 17.27
CA PRO A 32 22.68 -11.32 17.45
C PRO A 32 23.10 -10.61 16.17
N ARG A 33 23.60 -9.37 16.31
CA ARG A 33 24.09 -8.59 15.17
C ARG A 33 25.35 -9.24 14.60
N THR A 34 25.22 -9.87 13.43
CA THR A 34 26.36 -10.37 12.64
C THR A 34 27.30 -9.23 12.26
N LYS A 35 28.62 -9.50 12.22
CA LYS A 35 29.63 -8.53 11.78
C LYS A 35 29.28 -7.98 10.39
N VAL A 36 29.17 -6.67 10.29
CA VAL A 36 28.75 -6.00 9.06
C VAL A 36 29.88 -6.07 8.03
N HIS A 37 29.62 -6.72 6.89
CA HIS A 37 30.55 -6.72 5.76
C HIS A 37 30.47 -5.38 5.03
N LYS A 38 31.38 -4.45 5.36
CA LYS A 38 31.41 -3.08 4.80
C LYS A 38 31.29 -3.02 3.28
N LYS A 39 31.93 -3.94 2.54
CA LYS A 39 31.82 -4.03 1.07
C LYS A 39 30.40 -4.36 0.60
N ARG A 40 29.74 -5.31 1.25
CA ARG A 40 28.36 -5.70 0.92
C ARG A 40 27.37 -4.59 1.22
N GLU A 41 27.57 -3.88 2.33
CA GLU A 41 26.71 -2.76 2.72
C GLU A 41 26.89 -1.56 1.78
N ALA A 42 28.13 -1.27 1.36
CA ALA A 42 28.40 -0.25 0.35
C ALA A 42 27.70 -0.54 -0.98
N VAL A 43 27.71 -1.80 -1.44
CA VAL A 43 26.98 -2.20 -2.65
C VAL A 43 25.48 -1.96 -2.50
N LYS A 44 24.87 -2.31 -1.36
CA LYS A 44 23.44 -2.05 -1.13
C LYS A 44 23.11 -0.55 -1.20
N ILE A 45 23.93 0.29 -0.57
CA ILE A 45 23.74 1.75 -0.57
C ILE A 45 23.85 2.31 -1.98
N VAL A 46 24.86 1.88 -2.74
CA VAL A 46 25.05 2.31 -4.14
C VAL A 46 23.87 1.89 -4.99
N VAL A 47 23.42 0.63 -4.89
CA VAL A 47 22.26 0.14 -5.65
C VAL A 47 20.98 0.89 -5.26
N SER A 48 20.72 1.12 -3.97
CA SER A 48 19.54 1.88 -3.53
C SER A 48 19.56 3.32 -4.02
N LEU A 49 20.73 3.97 -4.01
CA LEU A 49 20.87 5.35 -4.46
C LEU A 49 20.71 5.46 -5.97
N LEU A 50 21.29 4.53 -6.74
CA LEU A 50 21.12 4.46 -8.19
C LEU A 50 19.65 4.27 -8.56
N MET A 51 18.94 3.35 -7.90
CA MET A 51 17.51 3.15 -8.13
C MET A 51 16.69 4.40 -7.78
N ALA A 52 17.00 5.08 -6.68
CA ALA A 52 16.32 6.32 -6.31
C ALA A 52 16.53 7.41 -7.37
N ILE A 53 17.76 7.60 -7.85
CA ILE A 53 18.09 8.57 -8.91
C ILE A 53 17.33 8.23 -10.18
N ILE A 54 17.35 6.97 -10.62
CA ILE A 54 16.64 6.53 -11.82
C ILE A 54 15.16 6.86 -11.72
N VAL A 55 14.49 6.49 -10.62
CA VAL A 55 13.05 6.75 -10.44
C VAL A 55 12.76 8.25 -10.42
N VAL A 56 13.53 9.05 -9.68
CA VAL A 56 13.34 10.50 -9.62
C VAL A 56 13.53 11.16 -10.99
N THR A 57 14.58 10.77 -11.72
CA THR A 57 14.83 11.27 -13.08
C THR A 57 13.71 10.89 -14.03
N LEU A 58 13.21 9.64 -13.98
CA LEU A 58 12.08 9.21 -14.81
C LEU A 58 10.81 10.01 -14.52
N VAL A 59 10.49 10.24 -13.24
CA VAL A 59 9.34 11.07 -12.86
C VAL A 59 9.48 12.51 -13.37
N PHE A 60 10.69 13.09 -13.28
CA PHE A 60 10.94 14.44 -13.75
C PHE A 60 10.79 14.57 -15.27
N ILE A 61 11.33 13.60 -16.02
CA ILE A 61 11.17 13.52 -17.49
C ILE A 61 9.70 13.34 -17.87
N ALA A 62 8.98 12.43 -17.20
CA ALA A 62 7.58 12.15 -17.49
C ALA A 62 6.69 13.39 -17.26
N GLN A 63 6.95 14.17 -16.20
CA GLN A 63 6.20 15.40 -15.93
C GLN A 63 6.47 16.52 -16.93
N GLN A 64 7.63 16.52 -17.58
CA GLN A 64 7.99 17.53 -18.60
C GLN A 64 7.47 17.17 -19.99
N SER A 65 7.09 15.91 -20.21
CA SER A 65 6.53 15.48 -21.48
C SER A 65 5.18 16.15 -21.74
N ASN A 66 4.95 16.61 -22.97
CA ASN A 66 3.66 17.16 -23.39
C ASN A 66 2.62 16.03 -23.42
N ALA A 67 1.96 15.82 -22.28
CA ALA A 67 0.92 14.83 -22.15
C ALA A 67 -0.31 15.22 -23.00
N MET A 68 -1.04 14.21 -23.47
CA MET A 68 -2.34 14.39 -24.10
C MET A 68 -3.29 15.19 -23.19
N PRO A 69 -4.29 15.88 -23.77
CA PRO A 69 -5.27 16.61 -22.97
C PRO A 69 -5.92 15.70 -21.92
N THR A 70 -6.10 16.25 -20.72
CA THR A 70 -6.65 15.52 -19.57
C THR A 70 -8.11 15.11 -19.82
N ILE A 71 -8.46 13.89 -19.42
CA ILE A 71 -9.85 13.41 -19.38
C ILE A 71 -10.63 13.97 -18.19
N SER A 72 -10.01 14.74 -17.30
CA SER A 72 -10.65 15.26 -16.09
C SER A 72 -11.88 16.13 -16.37
N THR A 73 -11.95 16.75 -17.55
CA THR A 73 -13.11 17.52 -18.01
C THR A 73 -14.38 16.68 -18.13
N PHE A 74 -14.26 15.40 -18.47
CA PHE A 74 -15.39 14.47 -18.52
C PHE A 74 -16.09 14.33 -17.14
N TYR A 75 -15.32 14.44 -16.06
CA TYR A 75 -15.85 14.28 -14.69
C TYR A 75 -16.41 15.57 -14.08
N HIS A 76 -16.37 16.72 -14.77
CA HIS A 76 -16.98 17.96 -14.26
C HIS A 76 -18.50 17.82 -14.04
N ASP A 77 -19.19 17.05 -14.89
CA ASP A 77 -20.63 16.78 -14.75
C ASP A 77 -20.93 15.57 -13.84
N ALA A 78 -19.95 15.04 -13.11
CA ALA A 78 -20.12 13.88 -12.23
C ALA A 78 -21.30 14.05 -11.25
N TYR A 79 -21.54 15.26 -10.75
CA TYR A 79 -22.70 15.55 -9.88
C TYR A 79 -24.04 15.27 -10.57
N LYS A 80 -24.20 15.63 -11.85
CA LYS A 80 -25.45 15.40 -12.60
C LYS A 80 -25.65 13.92 -12.93
N LEU A 81 -24.54 13.20 -13.15
CA LEU A 81 -24.55 11.80 -13.57
C LEU A 81 -24.71 10.82 -12.39
N THR A 82 -24.18 11.16 -11.21
CA THR A 82 -24.11 10.27 -10.02
C THR A 82 -24.88 10.81 -8.82
N GLY A 83 -25.23 12.11 -8.80
CA GLY A 83 -25.75 12.79 -7.61
C GLY A 83 -24.70 13.05 -6.51
N GLY A 84 -23.46 12.61 -6.70
CA GLY A 84 -22.38 12.71 -5.71
C GLY A 84 -21.81 14.12 -5.59
N LYS A 85 -21.89 14.72 -4.39
CA LYS A 85 -21.27 16.04 -4.09
C LYS A 85 -19.74 15.98 -4.00
N ASN A 86 -19.19 14.82 -3.64
CA ASN A 86 -17.76 14.59 -3.62
C ASN A 86 -17.36 13.87 -4.91
N ILE A 87 -16.62 14.57 -5.78
CA ILE A 87 -16.18 14.06 -7.07
C ILE A 87 -15.27 12.83 -6.94
N VAL A 88 -14.45 12.73 -5.90
CA VAL A 88 -13.55 11.59 -5.68
C VAL A 88 -14.37 10.34 -5.37
N ASN A 89 -15.31 10.46 -4.43
CA ASN A 89 -16.20 9.34 -4.08
C ASN A 89 -17.12 8.95 -5.24
N ALA A 90 -17.59 9.92 -6.04
CA ALA A 90 -18.36 9.63 -7.25
C ALA A 90 -17.54 8.86 -8.30
N ILE A 91 -16.26 9.19 -8.47
CA ILE A 91 -15.37 8.46 -9.38
C ILE A 91 -15.14 7.03 -8.89
N LEU A 92 -14.81 6.85 -7.61
CA LEU A 92 -14.53 5.52 -7.05
C LEU A 92 -15.80 4.65 -7.00
N GLY A 93 -16.94 5.22 -6.63
CA GLY A 93 -18.18 4.49 -6.38
C GLY A 93 -19.05 4.22 -7.59
N ASP A 94 -19.00 5.06 -8.63
CA ASP A 94 -19.80 4.88 -9.85
C ASP A 94 -18.92 4.65 -11.08
N PHE A 95 -18.13 5.65 -11.49
CA PHE A 95 -17.39 5.58 -12.76
C PHE A 95 -16.33 4.47 -12.79
N ARG A 96 -15.72 4.18 -11.64
CA ARG A 96 -14.67 3.16 -11.45
C ARG A 96 -15.04 2.17 -10.34
N ALA A 97 -16.33 1.92 -10.17
CA ALA A 97 -16.87 1.04 -9.13
C ALA A 97 -16.24 -0.36 -9.11
N LEU A 98 -15.92 -0.89 -10.30
CA LEU A 98 -15.30 -2.21 -10.43
C LEU A 98 -13.89 -2.27 -9.83
N ASP A 99 -13.10 -1.19 -9.95
CA ASP A 99 -11.76 -1.12 -9.36
C ASP A 99 -11.89 -1.18 -7.82
N THR A 100 -12.82 -0.41 -7.24
CA THR A 100 -13.07 -0.41 -5.79
C THR A 100 -13.67 -1.73 -5.28
N LEU A 101 -14.52 -2.40 -6.05
CA LEU A 101 -15.01 -3.74 -5.73
C LEU A 101 -13.84 -4.72 -5.57
N PHE A 102 -12.89 -4.70 -6.52
CA PHE A 102 -11.74 -5.61 -6.47
C PHE A 102 -10.69 -5.20 -5.43
N GLU A 103 -10.52 -3.92 -5.14
CA GLU A 103 -9.75 -3.48 -3.96
C GLU A 103 -10.33 -4.09 -2.67
N GLY A 104 -11.66 -4.05 -2.51
CA GLY A 104 -12.34 -4.70 -1.38
C GLY A 104 -12.14 -6.22 -1.35
N LEU A 105 -12.18 -6.88 -2.52
CA LEU A 105 -11.90 -8.31 -2.63
C LEU A 105 -10.48 -8.67 -2.18
N VAL A 106 -9.47 -7.87 -2.56
CA VAL A 106 -8.09 -8.06 -2.12
C VAL A 106 -7.98 -7.97 -0.59
N LEU A 107 -8.66 -7.00 0.04
CA LEU A 107 -8.68 -6.89 1.50
C LEU A 107 -9.34 -8.10 2.18
N ILE A 108 -10.43 -8.63 1.62
CA ILE A 108 -11.08 -9.84 2.12
C ILE A 108 -10.13 -11.04 2.04
N ILE A 109 -9.47 -11.23 0.88
CA ILE A 109 -8.51 -12.33 0.68
C ILE A 109 -7.33 -12.20 1.66
N ALA A 110 -6.78 -11.00 1.84
CA ALA A 110 -5.72 -10.75 2.81
C ALA A 110 -6.16 -11.07 4.23
N GLY A 111 -7.37 -10.66 4.63
CA GLY A 111 -7.96 -10.96 5.94
C GLY A 111 -8.13 -12.47 6.17
N LEU A 112 -8.66 -13.20 5.18
CA LEU A 112 -8.77 -14.66 5.23
C LEU A 112 -7.40 -15.34 5.27
N GLY A 113 -6.42 -14.83 4.54
CA GLY A 113 -5.03 -15.31 4.58
C GLY A 113 -4.41 -15.17 5.97
N ILE A 114 -4.62 -14.03 6.64
CA ILE A 114 -4.16 -13.81 8.01
C ILE A 114 -4.88 -14.76 8.98
N TYR A 115 -6.21 -14.88 8.87
CA TYR A 115 -7.00 -15.79 9.72
C TYR A 115 -6.55 -17.24 9.59
N THR A 116 -6.33 -17.72 8.37
CA THR A 116 -5.85 -19.08 8.14
C THR A 116 -4.45 -19.29 8.72
N LEU A 117 -3.50 -18.37 8.52
CA LEU A 117 -2.16 -18.47 9.09
C LEU A 117 -2.16 -18.52 10.63
N LEU A 118 -3.06 -17.78 11.28
CA LEU A 118 -3.16 -17.77 12.74
C LEU A 118 -3.79 -19.06 13.31
N ASN A 119 -4.79 -19.62 12.64
CA ASN A 119 -5.52 -20.80 13.14
C ASN A 119 -4.90 -22.14 12.69
N PHE A 120 -4.06 -22.17 11.66
CA PHE A 120 -3.51 -23.41 11.12
C PHE A 120 -2.45 -24.08 12.02
N LYS A 121 -1.95 -23.39 13.06
CA LYS A 121 -0.83 -23.87 13.89
C LYS A 121 -1.25 -24.55 15.21
N ASP A 122 -2.54 -24.65 15.52
CA ASP A 122 -3.01 -25.30 16.77
C ASP A 122 -3.21 -26.82 16.64
N ARG A 123 -3.09 -27.40 15.43
CA ARG A 123 -3.27 -28.85 15.22
C ARG A 123 -2.02 -29.72 15.36
N ARG A 124 -0.81 -29.18 15.25
CA ARG A 124 0.43 -29.98 15.37
C ARG A 124 0.96 -30.16 16.80
N GLY A 125 0.44 -29.39 17.76
CA GLY A 125 0.83 -29.50 19.17
C GLY A 125 -0.11 -30.35 20.03
N GLN A 126 -1.24 -30.78 19.47
CA GLN A 126 -2.22 -31.64 20.14
C GLN A 126 -1.95 -33.13 19.85
N ASP A 127 -1.51 -33.48 18.63
CA ASP A 127 -1.18 -34.88 18.25
C ASP A 127 0.13 -35.42 18.89
N GLU A 128 0.98 -34.57 19.49
CA GLU A 128 2.17 -35.00 20.23
C GLU A 128 1.89 -35.24 21.74
N ARG A 129 0.65 -35.06 22.20
CA ARG A 129 0.23 -35.24 23.60
C ARG A 129 -0.87 -36.29 23.80
N GLU A 130 -1.09 -37.16 22.80
CA GLU A 130 -1.84 -38.41 22.93
C GLU A 130 -0.90 -39.60 22.76
#